data_AF-A0A3N2SBE6-F1
#
_entry.id   AF-A0A3N2SBE6-F1
#
_cell.length_a   1.000
_cell.length_b   1.000
_cell.length_c   1.000
_cell.angle_alpha   90.00
_cell.angle_beta   90.00
_cell.angle_gamma   90.00
#
_symmetry.space_group_name_H-M   'P 1'
#
loop_
_entity.id
_entity.type
_entity.pdbx_description
1 polymer ?
#
loop_
_entity_poly.entity_id
_entity_poly.type
_entity_poly.pdbx_seq_one_letter_code
_entity_poly.pdbx_strand_id
1 'polypeptide(L)'
;MHSFSELAYRCTNFSLAKINEGYDLSVKALSETGATPPLKNMQALNLQKMIHAVGLFSVYEAHLQRRLHCRDGFKEAKSILEQAGEISLKDKFHDYYLAINALKHGDGASYNNLVAKFNNLDFVVDTPTTPVQEEGDVSGVEGLVLVDDDFIQNCLAVITEVSECISKQRPDFLD
;
A
#
# COMPACT_ATOMS: atom_id res chain seq x y z
N MET A 1 -20.99 -0.98 -15.70
CA MET A 1 -20.54 -0.82 -14.30
C MET A 1 -19.03 -0.72 -14.36
N HIS A 2 -18.41 0.30 -13.76
CA HIS A 2 -16.94 0.47 -13.81
C HIS A 2 -16.25 -0.61 -12.99
N SER A 3 -15.05 -1.02 -13.41
CA SER A 3 -14.26 -1.98 -12.65
C SER A 3 -13.61 -1.33 -11.43
N PHE A 4 -13.47 -2.07 -10.35
CA PHE A 4 -12.79 -1.65 -9.13
C PHE A 4 -11.37 -1.21 -9.44
N SER A 5 -10.62 -1.99 -10.22
CA SER A 5 -9.24 -1.65 -10.57
C SER A 5 -9.15 -0.36 -11.40
N GLU A 6 -10.12 -0.09 -12.29
CA GLU A 6 -10.18 1.20 -13.01
C GLU A 6 -10.35 2.39 -12.04
N LEU A 7 -11.30 2.29 -11.10
CA LEU A 7 -11.55 3.35 -10.15
C LEU A 7 -10.41 3.50 -9.14
N ALA A 8 -9.82 2.39 -8.69
CA ALA A 8 -8.64 2.36 -7.84
C ALA A 8 -7.45 3.05 -8.51
N TYR A 9 -7.22 2.79 -9.81
CA TYR A 9 -6.20 3.45 -10.61
C TYR A 9 -6.42 4.96 -10.67
N ARG A 10 -7.63 5.40 -11.03
CA ARG A 10 -7.94 6.84 -11.13
C ARG A 10 -7.80 7.54 -9.79
N CYS A 11 -8.31 6.93 -8.72
CA CYS A 11 -8.26 7.46 -7.35
C CYS A 11 -6.81 7.58 -6.86
N THR A 12 -6.00 6.55 -7.09
CA THR A 12 -4.60 6.53 -6.65
C THR A 12 -3.77 7.58 -7.38
N ASN A 13 -3.90 7.67 -8.70
CA ASN A 13 -3.18 8.69 -9.47
C ASN A 13 -3.60 10.11 -9.10
N PHE A 14 -4.90 10.35 -8.91
CA PHE A 14 -5.39 11.65 -8.45
C PHE A 14 -4.84 12.01 -7.06
N SER A 15 -4.92 11.07 -6.13
CA SER A 15 -4.50 11.30 -4.74
C SER A 15 -2.99 11.54 -4.65
N LEU A 16 -2.17 10.70 -5.29
CA LEU A 16 -0.72 10.89 -5.33
C LEU A 16 -0.34 12.22 -5.97
N ALA A 17 -0.94 12.59 -7.11
CA ALA A 17 -0.68 13.87 -7.74
C ALA A 17 -0.95 15.06 -6.81
N LYS A 18 -2.06 15.02 -6.05
CA LYS A 18 -2.40 16.08 -5.09
C LYS A 18 -1.56 16.07 -3.83
N ILE A 19 -1.17 14.89 -3.36
CA ILE A 19 -0.25 14.76 -2.23
C ILE A 19 1.10 15.37 -2.59
N ASN A 20 1.64 15.02 -3.76
CA ASN A 20 2.95 15.48 -4.22
C ASN A 20 2.95 16.98 -4.53
N GLU A 21 1.90 17.50 -5.18
CA GLU A 21 1.73 18.93 -5.39
C GLU A 21 1.75 19.70 -4.05
N GLY A 22 1.02 19.22 -3.04
CA GLY A 22 1.02 19.82 -1.70
C GLY A 22 2.37 19.70 -1.00
N TYR A 23 3.10 18.62 -1.25
CA TYR A 23 4.41 18.35 -0.66
C TYR A 23 5.44 19.34 -1.22
N ASP A 24 5.51 19.47 -2.54
CA ASP A 24 6.41 20.40 -3.24
C ASP A 24 6.16 21.86 -2.83
N LEU A 25 4.89 22.25 -2.69
CA LEU A 25 4.52 23.58 -2.18
C LEU A 25 5.01 23.79 -0.74
N SER A 26 4.95 22.75 0.09
CA SER A 26 5.41 22.82 1.48
C SER A 26 6.94 22.86 1.58
N VAL A 27 7.65 22.11 0.74
CA VAL A 27 9.12 22.18 0.62
C VAL A 27 9.57 23.58 0.23
N LYS A 28 8.91 24.16 -0.78
CA LYS A 28 9.19 25.53 -1.23
C LYS A 28 8.96 26.54 -0.10
N ALA A 29 7.80 26.47 0.57
CA ALA A 29 7.48 27.37 1.67
C ALA A 29 8.45 27.23 2.86
N LEU A 30 8.89 26.00 3.18
CA LEU A 30 9.89 25.77 4.22
C LEU A 30 11.23 26.44 3.86
N SER A 31 11.67 26.29 2.61
CA SER A 31 12.92 26.86 2.12
C SER A 31 12.93 28.39 2.14
N GLU A 32 11.77 29.01 1.96
CA GLU A 32 11.59 30.48 1.97
C GLU A 32 11.43 31.05 3.39
N THR A 33 10.83 30.30 4.33
CA THR A 33 10.39 30.84 5.62
C THR A 33 11.09 30.25 6.84
N GLY A 34 11.66 29.04 6.74
CA GLY A 34 12.18 28.26 7.87
C GLY A 34 11.11 27.93 8.93
N ALA A 35 9.83 28.06 8.59
CA ALA A 35 8.75 27.98 9.56
C ALA A 35 8.29 26.53 9.82
N THR A 36 7.73 26.29 11.00
CA THR A 36 7.17 24.98 11.39
C THR A 36 5.94 24.53 10.59
N PRO A 37 4.99 25.40 10.16
CA PRO A 37 3.77 24.93 9.49
C PRO A 37 4.01 24.15 8.18
N PRO A 38 4.90 24.57 7.26
CA PRO A 38 5.25 23.76 6.09
C PRO A 38 5.77 22.36 6.44
N LEU A 39 6.55 22.22 7.52
CA LEU A 39 6.99 20.92 8.00
C LEU A 39 5.82 20.03 8.44
N LYS A 40 4.88 20.59 9.19
CA LYS A 40 3.67 19.85 9.60
C LYS A 40 2.79 19.46 8.42
N ASN A 41 2.77 20.27 7.36
CA ASN A 41 2.08 19.90 6.12
C ASN A 41 2.74 18.70 5.45
N MET A 42 4.07 18.66 5.34
CA MET A 42 4.78 17.51 4.78
C MET A 42 4.51 16.22 5.58
N GLN A 43 4.56 16.29 6.91
CA GLN A 43 4.20 15.17 7.78
C GLN A 43 2.74 14.71 7.56
N ALA A 44 1.80 15.65 7.47
CA ALA A 44 0.40 15.32 7.21
C ALA A 44 0.18 14.65 5.84
N LEU A 45 0.93 15.07 4.82
CA LEU A 45 0.88 14.51 3.47
C LEU A 45 1.51 13.12 3.40
N ASN A 46 2.61 12.88 4.10
CA ASN A 46 3.19 11.54 4.27
C ASN A 46 2.22 10.61 5.04
N LEU A 47 1.53 11.11 6.06
CA LEU A 47 0.47 10.33 6.73
C LEU A 47 -0.69 10.02 5.76
N GLN A 48 -1.04 10.96 4.88
CA GLN A 48 -2.07 10.75 3.86
C GLN A 48 -1.69 9.62 2.88
N LYS A 49 -0.41 9.45 2.53
CA LYS A 49 0.09 8.30 1.74
C LYS A 49 -0.20 6.98 2.45
N MET A 50 0.13 6.90 3.74
CA MET A 50 -0.17 5.72 4.57
C MET A 50 -1.66 5.41 4.64
N ILE A 51 -2.50 6.42 4.89
CA ILE A 51 -3.96 6.27 4.92
C ILE A 51 -4.48 5.77 3.56
N HIS A 52 -3.94 6.30 2.45
CA HIS A 52 -4.33 5.88 1.11
C HIS A 52 -4.00 4.41 0.84
N ALA A 53 -2.79 3.96 1.16
CA ALA A 53 -2.38 2.56 0.98
C ALA A 53 -3.26 1.59 1.81
N VAL A 54 -3.46 1.91 3.09
CA VAL A 54 -4.33 1.13 3.99
C VAL A 54 -5.78 1.10 3.49
N GLY A 55 -6.29 2.24 3.04
CA GLY A 55 -7.63 2.38 2.48
C GLY A 55 -7.81 1.54 1.21
N LEU A 56 -6.84 1.59 0.29
CA LEU A 56 -6.87 0.85 -0.96
C LEU A 56 -7.04 -0.65 -0.72
N PHE A 57 -6.20 -1.25 0.12
CA PHE A 57 -6.29 -2.67 0.45
C PHE A 57 -7.55 -3.01 1.25
N SER A 58 -7.96 -2.17 2.19
CA SER A 58 -9.15 -2.43 3.02
C SER A 58 -10.43 -2.46 2.19
N VAL A 59 -10.56 -1.54 1.21
CA VAL A 59 -11.72 -1.53 0.30
C VAL A 59 -11.62 -2.69 -0.70
N TYR A 60 -10.41 -3.03 -1.17
CA TYR A 60 -10.22 -4.17 -2.06
C TYR A 60 -10.59 -5.50 -1.40
N GLU A 61 -10.28 -5.70 -0.12
CA GLU A 61 -10.69 -6.89 0.63
C GLU A 61 -12.22 -7.02 0.66
N ALA A 62 -12.93 -5.93 0.96
CA ALA A 62 -14.39 -5.92 0.96
C ALA A 62 -14.97 -6.18 -0.44
N HIS A 63 -14.32 -5.66 -1.49
CA HIS A 63 -14.66 -5.97 -2.87
C HIS A 63 -14.54 -7.47 -3.17
N LEU A 64 -13.41 -8.09 -2.82
CA LEU A 64 -13.18 -9.53 -2.97
C LEU A 64 -14.21 -10.36 -2.21
N GLN A 65 -14.48 -10.03 -0.94
CA GLN A 65 -15.50 -10.71 -0.12
C GLN A 65 -16.87 -10.70 -0.81
N ARG A 66 -17.28 -9.53 -1.34
CA ARG A 66 -18.57 -9.37 -2.02
C ARG A 66 -18.62 -10.13 -3.34
N ARG A 67 -17.57 -10.08 -4.16
CA ARG A 67 -17.56 -10.68 -5.50
C ARG A 67 -17.31 -12.18 -5.50
N LEU A 68 -16.54 -12.68 -4.53
CA LEU A 68 -16.24 -14.10 -4.38
C LEU A 68 -17.20 -14.79 -3.40
N HIS A 69 -18.16 -14.06 -2.83
CA HIS A 69 -19.14 -14.58 -1.86
C HIS A 69 -18.47 -15.32 -0.68
N CYS A 70 -17.38 -14.75 -0.17
CA CYS A 70 -16.56 -15.36 0.87
C CYS A 70 -16.44 -14.45 2.10
N ARG A 71 -16.04 -15.03 3.23
CA ARG A 71 -15.84 -14.29 4.50
C ARG A 71 -14.48 -13.59 4.55
N ASP A 72 -13.46 -14.16 3.94
CA ASP A 72 -12.07 -13.68 3.97
C ASP A 72 -11.59 -13.55 2.53
N GLY A 73 -11.66 -12.32 2.00
CA GLY A 73 -11.39 -12.02 0.60
C GLY A 73 -9.95 -12.31 0.20
N PHE A 74 -9.00 -12.00 1.08
CA PHE A 74 -7.58 -12.22 0.82
C PHE A 74 -7.18 -13.69 0.91
N LYS A 75 -7.76 -14.46 1.83
CA LYS A 75 -7.57 -15.91 1.87
C LYS A 75 -8.11 -16.57 0.61
N GLU A 76 -9.31 -16.18 0.16
CA GLU A 76 -9.92 -16.73 -1.05
C GLU A 76 -9.10 -16.35 -2.30
N ALA A 77 -8.68 -15.09 -2.43
CA ALA A 77 -7.83 -14.64 -3.52
C ALA A 77 -6.51 -15.44 -3.59
N LYS A 78 -5.81 -15.65 -2.46
CA LYS A 78 -4.59 -16.46 -2.42
C LYS A 78 -4.82 -17.91 -2.84
N SER A 79 -5.95 -18.50 -2.44
CA SER A 79 -6.33 -19.86 -2.86
C SER A 79 -6.55 -19.94 -4.38
N ILE A 80 -7.20 -18.94 -4.97
CA ILE A 80 -7.40 -18.86 -6.43
C ILE A 80 -6.06 -18.71 -7.17
N LEU A 81 -5.17 -17.82 -6.70
CA LEU A 81 -3.83 -17.65 -7.27
C LEU A 81 -3.01 -18.95 -7.21
N GLU A 82 -3.08 -19.67 -6.09
CA GLU A 82 -2.42 -20.97 -5.93
C GLU A 82 -2.96 -22.03 -6.90
N GLN A 83 -4.29 -22.13 -7.04
CA GLN A 83 -4.93 -23.03 -8.00
C GLN A 83 -4.57 -22.68 -9.45
N ALA A 84 -4.34 -21.41 -9.76
CA ALA A 84 -3.90 -20.93 -11.06
C ALA A 84 -2.40 -21.18 -11.33
N GLY A 85 -1.62 -21.60 -10.32
CA GLY A 85 -0.17 -21.74 -10.40
C GLY A 85 0.59 -20.41 -10.30
N GLU A 86 -0.09 -19.30 -9.99
CA GLU A 86 0.48 -17.95 -9.89
C GLU A 86 1.16 -17.72 -8.52
N ILE A 87 2.16 -18.56 -8.20
CA ILE A 87 2.80 -18.58 -6.87
C ILE A 87 3.53 -17.28 -6.56
N SER A 88 4.25 -16.72 -7.54
CA SER A 88 4.97 -15.45 -7.37
C SER A 88 4.02 -14.29 -7.03
N LEU A 89 2.90 -14.19 -7.75
CA LEU A 89 1.88 -13.17 -7.51
C LEU A 89 1.19 -13.38 -6.16
N LYS A 90 0.91 -14.63 -5.77
CA LYS A 90 0.37 -14.97 -4.44
C LYS A 90 1.29 -14.48 -3.32
N ASP A 91 2.58 -14.75 -3.44
CA ASP A 91 3.56 -14.39 -2.43
C ASP A 91 3.75 -12.88 -2.36
N LYS A 92 3.87 -12.20 -3.52
CA LYS A 92 3.90 -10.73 -3.58
C LYS A 92 2.64 -10.12 -2.96
N PHE A 93 1.46 -10.61 -3.32
CA PHE A 93 0.19 -10.14 -2.72
C PHE A 93 0.14 -10.35 -1.20
N HIS A 94 0.66 -11.48 -0.73
CA HIS A 94 0.74 -11.75 0.69
C HIS A 94 1.67 -10.75 1.40
N ASP A 95 2.76 -10.33 0.76
CA ASP A 95 3.75 -9.45 1.36
C ASP A 95 3.23 -8.03 1.51
N TYR A 96 2.53 -7.52 0.50
CA TYR A 96 1.80 -6.26 0.62
C TYR A 96 0.68 -6.35 1.67
N TYR A 97 -0.04 -7.47 1.75
CA TYR A 97 -1.02 -7.68 2.83
C TYR A 97 -0.39 -7.60 4.23
N LEU A 98 0.78 -8.21 4.42
CA LEU A 98 1.51 -8.12 5.68
C LEU A 98 1.95 -6.68 5.97
N ALA A 99 2.42 -5.95 4.95
CA ALA A 99 2.81 -4.54 5.08
C ALA A 99 1.64 -3.67 5.52
N ILE A 100 0.48 -3.80 4.86
CA ILE A 100 -0.75 -3.09 5.24
C ILE A 100 -1.20 -3.43 6.66
N ASN A 101 -1.09 -4.70 7.06
CA ASN A 101 -1.42 -5.08 8.43
C ASN A 101 -0.43 -4.50 9.46
N ALA A 102 0.86 -4.41 9.14
CA ALA A 102 1.84 -3.77 10.02
C ALA A 102 1.53 -2.27 10.18
N LEU A 103 1.13 -1.58 9.10
CA LEU A 103 0.69 -0.18 9.15
C LEU A 103 -0.60 0.01 9.99
N LYS A 104 -1.50 -0.98 10.01
CA LYS A 104 -2.76 -0.92 10.77
C LYS A 104 -2.62 -1.31 12.25
N HIS A 105 -1.76 -2.29 12.54
CA HIS A 105 -1.76 -3.02 13.81
C HIS A 105 -0.43 -2.95 14.56
N GLY A 106 0.59 -2.31 14.00
CA GLY A 106 1.90 -2.18 14.62
C GLY A 106 2.75 -3.46 14.55
N ASP A 107 3.60 -3.64 15.55
CA ASP A 107 4.72 -4.59 15.64
C ASP A 107 4.30 -6.04 15.94
N GLY A 108 3.16 -6.45 15.39
CA GLY A 108 2.60 -7.79 15.55
C GLY A 108 3.20 -8.85 14.62
N ALA A 109 2.50 -9.97 14.48
CA ALA A 109 2.95 -11.11 13.67
C ALA A 109 3.22 -10.73 12.20
N SER A 110 2.43 -9.81 11.62
CA SER A 110 2.66 -9.36 10.24
C SER A 110 4.01 -8.68 10.06
N TYR A 111 4.34 -7.76 10.97
CA TYR A 111 5.62 -7.08 10.96
C TYR A 111 6.79 -8.05 11.18
N ASN A 112 6.69 -8.95 12.17
CA ASN A 112 7.73 -9.96 12.42
C ASN A 112 8.00 -10.85 11.20
N ASN A 113 6.95 -11.21 10.44
CA ASN A 113 7.11 -11.95 9.20
C ASN A 113 7.82 -11.16 8.10
N LEU A 114 7.60 -9.84 8.01
CA LEU A 114 8.30 -8.96 7.08
C LEU A 114 9.78 -8.83 7.46
N VAL A 115 10.07 -8.58 8.73
CA VAL A 115 11.44 -8.48 9.26
C VAL A 115 12.23 -9.75 9.01
N ALA A 116 11.61 -10.93 9.05
CA ALA A 116 12.30 -12.19 8.77
C ALA A 116 12.81 -12.32 7.31
N LYS A 117 12.30 -11.50 6.38
CA LYS A 117 12.60 -11.58 4.95
C LYS A 117 12.83 -10.23 4.26
N PHE A 118 13.12 -9.18 5.03
CA PHE A 118 13.17 -7.81 4.53
C PHE A 118 14.11 -7.60 3.33
N ASN A 119 15.23 -8.35 3.27
CA ASN A 119 16.17 -8.31 2.14
C ASN A 119 15.59 -8.81 0.80
N ASN A 120 14.44 -9.48 0.82
CA ASN A 120 13.78 -10.05 -0.36
C ASN A 120 12.51 -9.27 -0.75
N LEU A 121 12.19 -8.18 -0.06
CA LEU A 121 11.02 -7.35 -0.33
C LEU A 121 11.35 -6.27 -1.37
N ASP A 122 10.35 -5.86 -2.14
CA ASP A 122 10.44 -4.74 -3.09
C ASP A 122 10.05 -3.39 -2.45
N PHE A 123 9.96 -3.35 -1.12
CA PHE A 123 9.70 -2.16 -0.32
C PHE A 123 10.51 -2.19 0.98
N VAL A 124 10.68 -1.02 1.60
CA VAL A 124 11.49 -0.86 2.81
C VAL A 124 10.66 -1.14 4.06
N VAL A 125 11.15 -2.03 4.91
CA VAL A 125 10.61 -2.33 6.24
C VAL A 125 11.52 -1.69 7.27
N ASP A 126 10.92 -1.03 8.26
CA ASP A 126 11.68 -0.43 9.35
C ASP A 126 12.36 -1.53 10.15
N THR A 127 13.68 -1.47 10.25
CA THR A 127 14.48 -2.37 11.08
C THR A 127 15.65 -1.59 11.69
N PRO A 128 16.28 -2.07 12.78
CA PRO A 128 17.46 -1.42 13.33
C PRO A 128 18.61 -1.21 12.34
N THR A 129 18.67 -2.01 11.26
CA THR A 129 19.69 -1.94 10.21
C THR A 129 19.20 -1.25 8.94
N THR A 130 17.91 -0.96 8.83
CA THR A 130 17.26 -0.37 7.66
C THR A 130 16.15 0.54 8.17
N PRO A 131 16.50 1.70 8.78
CA PRO A 131 15.50 2.61 9.29
C PRO A 131 14.72 3.22 8.11
N VAL A 132 13.40 3.34 8.23
CA VAL A 132 12.57 4.00 7.19
C VAL A 132 12.71 5.52 7.18
N GLN A 133 13.31 6.09 8.21
CA GLN A 133 13.60 7.52 8.32
C GLN A 133 15.12 7.73 8.34
N GLU A 134 15.62 8.57 7.44
CA GLU A 134 17.01 9.00 7.46
C GLU A 134 17.27 10.01 8.59
N GLU A 135 18.47 10.01 9.14
CA GLU A 135 18.87 10.98 10.16
C GLU A 135 18.78 12.41 9.58
N GLY A 136 17.92 13.24 10.16
CA GLY A 136 17.65 14.60 9.69
C GLY A 136 16.38 14.74 8.83
N ASP A 137 15.72 13.64 8.44
CA ASP A 137 14.38 13.71 7.85
C ASP A 137 13.34 14.01 8.94
N VAL A 138 12.96 15.27 9.01
CA VAL A 138 11.91 15.75 9.93
C VAL A 138 10.50 15.63 9.34
N SER A 139 10.37 15.29 8.05
CA SER A 139 9.08 15.15 7.35
C SER A 139 8.47 13.75 7.50
N GLY A 140 9.27 12.79 7.95
CA GLY A 140 8.85 11.41 8.19
C GLY A 140 7.68 11.28 9.16
N VAL A 141 6.89 10.23 8.94
CA VAL A 141 5.82 9.79 9.85
C VAL A 141 6.24 8.45 10.42
N GLU A 142 5.96 8.24 11.70
CA GLU A 142 6.23 6.96 12.37
C GLU A 142 5.46 5.84 11.66
N GLY A 143 6.18 4.79 11.26
CA GLY A 143 5.61 3.65 10.54
C GLY A 143 6.62 2.52 10.41
N LEU A 144 6.12 1.28 10.33
CA LEU A 144 6.94 0.08 10.24
C LEU A 144 7.33 -0.30 8.79
N VAL A 145 6.83 0.47 7.82
CA VAL A 145 7.05 0.31 6.38
C VAL A 145 7.15 1.71 5.79
N LEU A 146 8.10 1.94 4.89
CA LEU A 146 8.19 3.19 4.14
C LEU A 146 7.04 3.25 3.13
N VAL A 147 6.17 4.24 3.25
CA VAL A 147 5.05 4.46 2.34
C VAL A 147 5.34 5.64 1.42
N ASP A 148 6.17 5.38 0.41
CA ASP A 148 6.44 6.30 -0.68
C ASP A 148 5.49 6.09 -1.87
N ASP A 149 5.74 6.82 -2.96
CA ASP A 149 4.93 6.71 -4.17
C ASP A 149 5.02 5.33 -4.81
N ASP A 150 6.22 4.74 -4.81
CA ASP A 150 6.49 3.43 -5.39
C ASP A 150 5.74 2.34 -4.63
N PHE A 151 5.72 2.39 -3.29
CA PHE A 151 4.93 1.49 -2.46
C PHE A 151 3.43 1.55 -2.82
N ILE A 152 2.89 2.75 -2.98
CA ILE A 152 1.46 2.94 -3.32
C ILE A 152 1.16 2.45 -4.75
N GLN A 153 2.04 2.75 -5.71
CA GLN A 153 1.89 2.27 -7.08
C GLN A 153 2.00 0.74 -7.15
N ASN A 154 2.90 0.14 -6.38
CA ASN A 154 3.01 -1.32 -6.28
C ASN A 154 1.81 -1.94 -5.60
N CYS A 155 1.24 -1.30 -4.57
CA CYS A 155 -0.05 -1.71 -4.00
C CYS A 155 -1.14 -1.79 -5.08
N LEU A 156 -1.25 -0.75 -5.91
CA LEU A 156 -2.19 -0.69 -7.03
C LEU A 156 -1.91 -1.77 -8.10
N ALA A 157 -0.64 -1.95 -8.47
CA ALA A 157 -0.25 -2.96 -9.46
C ALA A 157 -0.63 -4.37 -8.99
N VAL A 158 -0.30 -4.71 -7.74
CA VAL A 158 -0.60 -6.01 -7.15
C VAL A 158 -2.11 -6.28 -7.12
N ILE A 159 -2.95 -5.34 -6.68
CA ILE A 159 -4.41 -5.58 -6.67
C ILE A 159 -4.95 -5.75 -8.09
N THR A 160 -4.39 -5.05 -9.08
CA THR A 160 -4.80 -5.13 -10.48
C THR A 160 -4.45 -6.50 -11.04
N GLU A 161 -3.20 -6.95 -10.85
CA GLU A 161 -2.73 -8.28 -11.28
C GLU A 161 -3.54 -9.42 -10.62
N VAL A 162 -3.85 -9.29 -9.33
CA VAL A 162 -4.69 -10.25 -8.60
C VAL A 162 -6.11 -10.28 -9.17
N SER A 163 -6.73 -9.13 -9.39
CA SER A 163 -8.06 -9.02 -10.01
C SER A 163 -8.10 -9.63 -11.41
N GLU A 164 -7.08 -9.38 -12.24
CA GLU A 164 -6.98 -9.97 -13.57
C GLU A 164 -6.85 -11.49 -13.53
N CYS A 165 -6.05 -12.03 -12.61
CA CYS A 165 -5.93 -13.47 -12.43
C CYS A 165 -7.27 -14.08 -11.99
N ILE A 166 -7.91 -13.50 -10.99
CA ILE A 166 -9.22 -13.97 -10.49
C ILE A 166 -10.25 -13.93 -11.61
N SER A 167 -10.31 -12.86 -12.40
CA SER A 167 -11.25 -12.74 -13.53
C SER A 167 -11.08 -13.85 -14.57
N LYS A 168 -9.83 -14.29 -14.83
CA LYS A 168 -9.55 -15.43 -15.73
C LYS A 168 -10.02 -16.77 -15.14
N GLN A 169 -9.90 -16.95 -13.83
CA GLN A 169 -10.24 -18.20 -13.13
C GLN A 169 -11.70 -18.29 -12.68
N ARG A 170 -12.39 -17.16 -12.59
CA ARG A 170 -13.78 -17.00 -12.15
C ARG A 170 -14.46 -15.98 -13.06
N PRO A 171 -15.08 -16.40 -14.18
CA PRO A 171 -15.72 -15.48 -15.12
C PRO A 171 -16.85 -14.62 -14.52
N ASP A 172 -17.47 -15.08 -13.43
CA ASP A 172 -18.50 -14.33 -12.70
C ASP A 172 -17.92 -13.25 -11.78
N PHE A 173 -16.60 -13.23 -11.57
CA PHE A 173 -15.90 -12.16 -10.89
C PHE A 173 -15.89 -10.93 -11.79
N LEU A 174 -16.71 -9.96 -11.41
CA LEU A 174 -16.69 -8.63 -11.98
C LEU A 174 -15.78 -7.76 -11.14
N ASP A 175 -14.53 -7.58 -11.59
CA ASP A 175 -13.69 -6.49 -11.12
C ASP A 175 -14.49 -5.19 -11.12
#